data_AF-A0A919CLK0-F1
#
_entry.id   AF-A0A919CLK0-F1
#
_cell.length_a   1.000
_cell.length_b   1.000
_cell.length_c   1.000
_cell.angle_alpha   90.00
_cell.angle_beta   90.00
_cell.angle_gamma   90.00
#
_symmetry.space_group_name_H-M   'P 1'
#
loop_
_entity.id
_entity.type
_entity.pdbx_description
1 polymer ?
#
loop_
_entity_poly.entity_id
_entity_poly.type
_entity_poly.pdbx_seq_one_letter_code
_entity_poly.pdbx_strand_id
1 'polypeptide(L)'
;MNPKKYEVSLGSKVSRKKAEKESASTPAPPPADGIPEAMSLDQIAAVSPGERRQLNVGVPEQLLLHRRTALYREDHGLHATRQNIVAAAVDEWLRARGY
;
A
#
# COMPACT_ATOMS: atom_id res chain seq x y z
N MET A 1 -29.92 5.38 41.47
CA MET A 1 -29.42 5.20 40.08
C MET A 1 -28.46 4.03 40.06
N ASN A 2 -28.86 2.91 39.43
CA ASN A 2 -28.06 1.69 39.33
C ASN A 2 -27.24 1.69 38.03
N PRO A 3 -25.92 1.54 38.04
CA PRO A 3 -25.18 1.25 36.81
C PRO A 3 -25.34 -0.24 36.47
N LYS A 4 -25.97 -0.54 35.32
CA LYS A 4 -26.03 -1.88 34.74
C LYS A 4 -24.61 -2.35 34.44
N LYS A 5 -24.18 -3.43 35.10
CA LYS A 5 -22.97 -4.19 34.76
C LYS A 5 -23.24 -4.94 33.46
N TYR A 6 -22.39 -4.76 32.46
CA TYR A 6 -22.38 -5.60 31.27
C TYR A 6 -21.24 -6.61 31.43
N GLU A 7 -21.58 -7.87 31.69
CA GLU A 7 -20.63 -8.98 31.54
C GLU A 7 -20.48 -9.29 30.06
N VAL A 8 -19.28 -9.08 29.52
CA VAL A 8 -18.91 -9.59 28.19
C VAL A 8 -18.23 -10.94 28.41
N SER A 9 -18.94 -12.01 28.08
CA SER A 9 -18.42 -13.37 28.09
C SER A 9 -17.35 -13.51 27.00
N LEU A 10 -16.07 -13.50 27.38
CA LEU A 10 -14.92 -13.80 26.52
C LEU A 10 -14.78 -15.33 26.35
N GLY A 11 -15.79 -15.94 25.76
CA GLY A 11 -15.75 -17.34 25.36
C GLY A 11 -15.15 -17.47 23.96
N SER A 12 -13.88 -17.85 23.84
CA SER A 12 -13.40 -18.91 22.93
C SER A 12 -11.87 -19.03 22.99
N LYS A 13 -11.43 -20.21 23.40
CA LYS A 13 -10.04 -20.65 23.46
C LYS A 13 -9.48 -20.73 22.04
N VAL A 14 -8.53 -19.86 21.69
CA VAL A 14 -7.77 -19.99 20.43
C VAL A 14 -6.53 -20.85 20.70
N SER A 15 -6.60 -22.12 20.31
CA SER A 15 -5.45 -23.01 20.21
C SER A 15 -4.46 -22.47 19.19
N ARG A 16 -3.23 -22.16 19.62
CA ARG A 16 -2.09 -21.92 18.71
C ARG A 16 -1.72 -23.23 18.03
N LYS A 17 -2.10 -23.40 16.76
CA LYS A 17 -1.38 -24.31 15.87
C LYS A 17 -0.20 -23.56 15.25
N LYS A 18 0.99 -24.10 15.51
CA LYS A 18 2.28 -23.75 14.93
C LYS A 18 2.20 -24.00 13.43
N ALA A 19 2.11 -22.93 12.63
CA ALA A 19 2.21 -23.03 11.18
C ALA A 19 3.70 -23.10 10.80
N GLU A 20 4.00 -24.13 10.01
CA GLU A 20 5.30 -24.49 9.50
C GLU A 20 5.91 -23.40 8.62
N LYS A 21 7.25 -23.42 8.56
CA LYS A 21 8.08 -22.59 7.69
C LYS A 21 7.55 -22.65 6.26
N GLU A 22 6.95 -21.55 5.81
CA GLU A 22 6.69 -21.34 4.39
C GLU A 22 8.02 -21.02 3.73
N SER A 23 8.49 -22.00 2.94
CA SER A 23 9.65 -21.90 2.07
C SER A 23 9.58 -20.61 1.26
N ALA A 24 10.69 -19.85 1.25
CA ALA A 24 10.85 -18.69 0.40
C ALA A 24 10.57 -19.10 -1.06
N SER A 25 9.38 -18.75 -1.55
CA SER A 25 9.02 -18.87 -2.95
C SER A 25 9.84 -17.82 -3.69
N THR A 26 10.85 -18.28 -4.42
CA THR A 26 11.56 -17.42 -5.38
C THR A 26 10.50 -16.86 -6.33
N PRO A 27 10.39 -15.53 -6.50
CA PRO A 27 9.43 -14.95 -7.43
C PRO A 27 9.63 -15.54 -8.82
N ALA A 28 8.54 -15.91 -9.48
CA ALA A 28 8.58 -16.33 -10.88
C ALA A 28 9.30 -15.26 -11.72
N PRO A 29 10.10 -15.64 -12.73
CA PRO A 29 10.73 -14.67 -13.61
C PRO A 29 9.64 -13.77 -14.23
N PRO A 30 9.88 -12.46 -14.34
CA PRO A 30 8.91 -11.55 -14.94
C PRO A 30 8.59 -12.02 -16.38
N PRO A 31 7.35 -11.83 -16.86
CA PRO A 31 7.02 -12.10 -18.25
C PRO A 31 8.02 -11.40 -19.17
N ALA A 32 8.39 -12.05 -20.28
CA ALA A 32 9.40 -11.56 -21.22
C ALA A 32 9.01 -10.26 -21.95
N ASP A 33 7.81 -9.76 -21.72
CA ASP A 33 7.39 -8.42 -22.11
C ASP A 33 8.03 -7.41 -21.15
N GLY A 34 8.96 -6.61 -21.68
CA GLY A 34 9.84 -5.75 -20.91
C GLY A 34 9.14 -4.87 -19.86
N ILE A 35 9.88 -4.57 -18.79
CA ILE A 35 9.46 -3.63 -17.74
C ILE A 35 8.92 -2.35 -18.40
N PRO A 36 7.67 -1.95 -18.13
CA PRO A 36 7.07 -0.79 -18.78
C PRO A 36 7.87 0.48 -18.51
N GLU A 37 7.86 1.43 -19.44
CA GLU A 37 8.53 2.73 -19.27
C GLU A 37 8.05 3.50 -18.04
N ALA A 38 8.93 4.30 -17.46
CA ALA A 38 8.66 5.12 -16.29
C ALA A 38 7.60 6.17 -16.54
N MET A 39 6.59 6.18 -15.67
CA MET A 39 5.58 7.24 -15.65
C MET A 39 5.99 8.32 -14.66
N SER A 40 6.12 9.54 -15.16
CA SER A 40 6.22 10.75 -14.33
C SER A 40 4.93 11.01 -13.54
N LEU A 41 5.02 11.83 -12.49
CA LEU A 41 3.85 12.23 -11.69
C LEU A 41 2.75 12.87 -12.55
N ASP A 42 3.10 13.66 -13.56
CA ASP A 42 2.13 14.30 -14.45
C ASP A 42 1.43 13.29 -15.36
N GLN A 43 2.18 12.31 -15.89
CA GLN A 43 1.60 11.20 -16.65
C GLN A 43 0.66 10.36 -15.79
N ILE A 44 1.03 10.07 -14.54
CA ILE A 44 0.15 9.38 -13.60
C ILE A 44 -1.10 10.22 -13.30
N ALA A 45 -0.96 11.54 -13.13
CA ALA A 45 -2.08 12.45 -12.89
C ALA A 45 -3.03 12.55 -14.09
N ALA A 46 -2.53 12.40 -15.31
CA ALA A 46 -3.32 12.46 -16.55
C ALA A 46 -4.23 11.23 -16.76
N VAL A 47 -3.92 10.07 -16.18
CA VAL A 47 -4.76 8.87 -16.29
C VAL A 47 -6.10 9.12 -15.61
N SER A 48 -7.22 8.88 -16.31
CA SER A 48 -8.55 9.13 -15.76
C SER A 48 -8.87 8.17 -14.60
N PRO A 49 -9.67 8.58 -13.60
CA PRO A 49 -9.98 7.71 -12.46
C PRO A 49 -10.62 6.36 -12.83
N GLY A 50 -11.36 6.28 -13.95
CA GLY A 50 -12.00 5.06 -14.44
C GLY A 50 -11.02 4.04 -15.05
N GLU A 51 -9.85 4.51 -15.48
CA GLU A 51 -8.78 3.66 -16.04
C GLU A 51 -7.79 3.20 -14.95
N ARG A 52 -7.89 3.75 -13.75
CA ARG A 52 -7.02 3.39 -12.62
C ARG A 52 -7.56 2.15 -11.92
N ARG A 53 -6.70 1.15 -11.73
CA ARG A 53 -6.97 0.06 -10.80
C ARG A 53 -6.70 0.50 -9.38
N GLN A 54 -7.64 0.22 -8.47
CA GLN A 54 -7.47 0.54 -7.05
C GLN A 54 -6.54 -0.47 -6.37
N LEU A 55 -5.60 0.04 -5.58
CA LEU A 55 -4.71 -0.76 -4.73
C LEU A 55 -5.03 -0.43 -3.26
N ASN A 56 -5.67 -1.37 -2.57
CA ASN A 56 -6.05 -1.22 -1.17
C ASN A 56 -4.98 -1.86 -0.26
N VAL A 57 -4.17 -1.04 0.38
CA VAL A 57 -3.06 -1.49 1.26
C VAL A 57 -3.13 -0.76 2.59
N GLY A 58 -3.12 -1.52 3.69
CA GLY A 58 -2.96 -0.98 5.04
C GLY A 58 -1.52 -0.59 5.28
N VAL A 59 -1.28 0.65 5.74
CA VAL A 59 0.06 1.16 6.02
C VAL A 59 0.23 1.44 7.52
N PRO A 60 1.38 1.11 8.13
CA PRO A 60 1.65 1.44 9.53
C PRO A 60 1.65 2.95 9.78
N GLU A 61 1.01 3.38 10.88
CA GLU A 61 0.93 4.80 11.26
C GLU A 61 2.31 5.41 11.54
N GLN A 62 3.25 4.59 12.04
CA GLN A 62 4.62 5.02 12.37
C GLN A 62 5.39 5.55 11.15
N LEU A 63 4.98 5.17 9.93
CA LEU A 63 5.58 5.69 8.70
C LEU A 63 5.13 7.13 8.38
N LEU A 64 4.04 7.59 9.00
CA LEU A 64 3.45 8.92 8.85
C LEU A 64 3.24 9.30 7.38
N LEU A 65 2.91 8.33 6.52
CA LEU A 65 2.80 8.55 5.07
C LEU A 65 1.76 9.60 4.73
N HIS A 66 0.67 9.69 5.49
CA HIS A 66 -0.33 10.77 5.34
C HIS A 66 0.28 12.17 5.46
N ARG A 67 1.11 12.40 6.49
CA ARG A 67 1.76 13.68 6.74
C ARG A 67 2.83 13.97 5.70
N ARG A 68 3.69 12.99 5.42
CA ARG A 68 4.81 13.15 4.47
C ARG A 68 4.33 13.42 3.05
N THR A 69 3.28 12.75 2.60
CA THR A 69 2.68 13.00 1.28
C THR A 69 1.97 14.35 1.19
N ALA A 70 1.44 14.87 2.31
CA ALA A 70 0.88 16.23 2.34
C ALA A 70 1.96 17.30 2.14
N LEU A 71 3.08 17.20 2.88
CA LEU A 71 4.22 18.11 2.73
C LEU A 71 4.81 18.05 1.31
N TYR A 72 5.01 16.83 0.78
CA TYR A 72 5.51 16.67 -0.58
C TYR A 72 4.61 17.36 -1.62
N ARG A 73 3.29 17.32 -1.42
CA ARG A 73 2.34 18.03 -2.29
C ARG A 73 2.47 19.54 -2.22
N GLU A 74 2.76 20.10 -1.04
CA GLU A 74 2.99 21.54 -0.88
C GLU A 74 4.20 22.00 -1.71
N ASP A 75 5.24 21.17 -1.77
CA ASP A 75 6.46 21.46 -2.53
C ASP A 75 6.33 21.21 -4.05
N HIS A 76 5.50 20.24 -4.47
CA HIS A 76 5.45 19.75 -5.86
C HIS A 76 4.12 20.03 -6.59
N GLY A 77 3.19 20.73 -5.93
CA GLY A 77 1.94 21.18 -6.54
C GLY A 77 0.82 20.13 -6.59
N LEU A 78 -0.24 20.46 -7.33
CA LEU A 78 -1.53 19.77 -7.26
C LEU A 78 -1.50 18.33 -7.83
N HIS A 79 -0.58 18.02 -8.74
CA HIS A 79 -0.43 16.70 -9.34
C HIS A 79 0.15 15.67 -8.37
N ALA A 80 0.84 16.11 -7.33
CA ALA A 80 1.38 15.29 -6.25
C ALA A 80 0.29 14.91 -5.23
N THR A 81 -0.82 14.34 -5.70
CA THR A 81 -1.81 13.73 -4.80
C THR A 81 -1.18 12.52 -4.10
N ARG A 82 -1.67 12.18 -2.91
CA ARG A 82 -1.18 11.01 -2.16
C ARG A 82 -1.16 9.74 -3.00
N GLN A 83 -2.19 9.51 -3.80
CA GLN A 83 -2.28 8.35 -4.69
C GLN A 83 -1.20 8.38 -5.79
N ASN A 84 -0.98 9.54 -6.41
CA ASN A 84 0.03 9.67 -7.46
C ASN A 84 1.45 9.52 -6.90
N ILE A 85 1.71 10.10 -5.72
CA ILE A 85 3.01 9.95 -5.02
C ILE A 85 3.27 8.48 -4.70
N VAL A 86 2.27 7.77 -4.15
CA VAL A 86 2.42 6.34 -3.83
C VAL A 86 2.61 5.51 -5.09
N ALA A 87 1.87 5.79 -6.17
CA ALA A 87 2.04 5.08 -7.44
C ALA A 87 3.45 5.27 -8.01
N ALA A 88 3.95 6.51 -8.06
CA ALA A 88 5.30 6.81 -8.53
C ALA A 88 6.37 6.13 -7.67
N ALA A 89 6.25 6.21 -6.35
CA ALA A 89 7.22 5.62 -5.43
C ALA A 89 7.25 4.07 -5.50
N VAL A 90 6.09 3.43 -5.68
CA VAL A 90 6.01 1.97 -5.82
C VAL A 90 6.57 1.52 -7.18
N ASP A 91 6.23 2.22 -8.26
CA ASP A 91 6.75 1.96 -9.60
C ASP A 91 8.29 2.07 -9.65
N GLU A 92 8.86 3.15 -9.10
CA GLU A 92 10.32 3.32 -8.97
C GLU A 92 10.96 2.19 -8.15
N TRP A 93 10.36 1.82 -7.01
CA TRP A 93 10.87 0.78 -6.12
C TRP A 93 10.84 -0.63 -6.76
N LEU A 94 9.81 -0.91 -7.57
CA LEU A 94 9.68 -2.17 -8.32
C LEU A 94 10.70 -2.24 -9.46
N ARG A 95 10.84 -1.18 -10.26
CA ARG A 95 11.85 -1.12 -11.33
C ARG A 95 13.27 -1.28 -10.82
N ALA A 96 13.59 -0.67 -9.68
CA ALA A 96 14.91 -0.82 -9.05
C ALA A 96 15.25 -2.28 -8.68
N ARG A 97 14.26 -3.18 -8.71
CA ARG A 97 14.39 -4.63 -8.46
C ARG A 97 14.18 -5.49 -9.71
N GLY A 98 13.95 -4.89 -10.88
CA GLY A 98 13.71 -5.59 -12.13
C GLY A 98 12.28 -6.11 -12.31
N TYR A 99 11.30 -5.51 -11.63
CA TYR A 99 9.88 -5.76 -11.83
C TYR A 99 9.21 -4.65 -12.65
#